data_AF-A0A8T4CDA4-F1
#
_entry.id   AF-A0A8T4CDA4-F1
#
_cell.length_a   1.000
_cell.length_b   1.000
_cell.length_c   1.000
_cell.angle_alpha   90.00
_cell.angle_beta   90.00
_cell.angle_gamma   90.00
#
_symmetry.space_group_name_H-M   'P 1'
#
loop_
_entity.id
_entity.type
_entity.pdbx_description
1 polymer ?
#
loop_
_entity_poly.entity_id
_entity_poly.type
_entity_poly.pdbx_seq_one_letter_code
_entity_poly.pdbx_strand_id
1 'polypeptide(L)' 'MVKDPSRQTYHFFMRSTKQMYYDPGLHNADIGIAMSHFELAARENGLDGRWQVSDPGLRPVPPGTEYRVSWFGA' A
#
# COMPACT_ATOMS: atom_id res chain seq x y z
N MET A 1 5.94 -1.18 -0.32
CA MET A 1 5.45 0.16 -0.74
C MET A 1 6.48 0.75 -1.70
N VAL A 2 6.01 1.43 -2.74
CA VAL A 2 6.85 2.17 -3.71
C VAL A 2 6.33 3.60 -3.80
N LYS A 3 7.20 4.60 -3.67
CA LYS A 3 6.83 6.01 -3.84
C LYS A 3 6.97 6.40 -5.32
N ASP A 4 5.98 7.09 -5.87
CA ASP A 4 6.11 7.81 -7.14
C ASP A 4 7.12 8.97 -6.94
N PRO A 5 8.24 9.00 -7.66
CA PRO A 5 9.24 10.05 -7.48
C PRO A 5 8.73 11.44 -7.86
N SER A 6 7.76 11.54 -8.77
CA SER A 6 7.23 12.81 -9.29
C SER A 6 6.03 13.34 -8.51
N ARG A 7 5.45 12.52 -7.63
CA ARG A 7 4.22 12.83 -6.88
C ARG A 7 4.38 12.48 -5.41
N GLN A 8 3.49 13.00 -4.56
CA GLN A 8 3.34 12.51 -3.19
C GLN A 8 2.45 11.25 -3.16
N THR A 9 2.66 10.33 -4.11
CA THR A 9 1.86 9.12 -4.25
C THR A 9 2.66 7.91 -3.80
N TYR A 10 2.03 7.04 -3.01
CA TYR A 10 2.66 5.85 -2.45
C TYR A 10 1.81 4.63 -2.75
N HIS A 11 2.38 3.66 -3.43
CA HIS A 11 1.69 2.45 -3.88
C HIS A 11 2.03 1.27 -2.96
N PHE A 12 1.01 0.67 -2.39
CA PHE A 12 1.11 -0.47 -1.49
C PHE A 12 0.87 -1.76 -2.27
N PHE A 13 1.81 -2.67 -2.09
CA PHE A 13 1.78 -4.01 -2.65
C PHE A 13 1.89 -5.00 -1.51
N MET A 14 1.24 -6.13 -1.67
CA MET A 14 1.28 -7.24 -0.73
C MET A 14 1.95 -8.42 -1.40
N ARG A 15 2.92 -9.02 -0.73
CA ARG A 15 3.57 -10.25 -1.20
C ARG A 15 3.20 -11.42 -0.31
N SER A 16 2.57 -12.44 -0.87
CA SER A 16 2.29 -13.69 -0.17
C SER A 16 3.55 -14.57 -0.19
N THR A 17 4.19 -14.76 0.96
CA THR A 17 5.49 -15.46 1.05
C THR A 17 5.39 -16.89 1.59
N LYS A 18 4.27 -17.29 2.23
CA LYS A 18 4.01 -18.69 2.63
C LYS A 18 2.56 -19.08 2.36
N GLN A 19 2.29 -20.36 2.13
CA GLN A 19 0.92 -20.88 1.94
C GLN A 19 -0.01 -20.63 3.15
N MET A 20 0.53 -20.58 4.36
CA MET A 20 -0.23 -20.31 5.60
C MET A 20 -0.88 -18.90 5.63
N TYR A 21 -0.44 -18.01 4.74
CA TYR A 21 -0.97 -16.68 4.55
C TYR A 21 -2.08 -16.62 3.49
N TYR A 22 -2.65 -17.75 3.06
CA TYR A 22 -3.79 -17.76 2.13
C TYR A 22 -5.14 -17.40 2.78
N ASP A 23 -5.20 -17.20 4.10
CA ASP A 23 -6.38 -16.64 4.74
C ASP A 23 -6.50 -15.14 4.36
N PRO A 24 -7.47 -14.77 3.51
CA PRO A 24 -7.60 -13.39 3.05
C PRO A 24 -7.91 -12.42 4.20
N GLY A 25 -8.51 -12.90 5.30
CA GLY A 25 -8.91 -12.08 6.43
C GLY A 25 -7.72 -11.52 7.20
N LEU A 26 -6.71 -12.35 7.47
CA LEU A 26 -5.51 -11.94 8.21
C LEU A 26 -4.70 -10.90 7.42
N HIS A 27 -4.57 -11.10 6.11
CA HIS A 27 -3.93 -10.14 5.21
C HIS A 27 -4.61 -8.77 5.14
N ASN A 28 -5.94 -8.75 5.12
CA ASN A 28 -6.70 -7.51 5.06
C ASN A 28 -6.60 -6.72 6.37
N ALA A 29 -6.51 -7.41 7.51
CA ALA A 29 -6.28 -6.75 8.80
C ALA A 29 -4.88 -6.12 8.86
N ASP A 30 -3.84 -6.87 8.47
CA ASP A 30 -2.46 -6.39 8.50
C ASP A 30 -2.25 -5.16 7.60
N ILE A 31 -2.86 -5.13 6.41
CA ILE A 31 -2.77 -3.97 5.54
C ILE A 31 -3.56 -2.78 6.09
N GLY A 32 -4.70 -3.00 6.74
CA GLY A 32 -5.45 -1.94 7.41
C GLY A 32 -4.65 -1.28 8.54
N ILE A 33 -3.90 -2.06 9.31
CA ILE A 33 -2.98 -1.56 10.34
C ILE A 33 -1.87 -0.73 9.68
N ALA A 34 -1.22 -1.26 8.64
CA ALA A 34 -0.17 -0.55 7.92
C ALA A 34 -0.67 0.77 7.30
N MET A 35 -1.88 0.78 6.72
CA MET A 35 -2.52 1.98 6.19
C MET A 35 -2.77 3.01 7.30
N SER A 36 -3.31 2.60 8.44
CA SER A 36 -3.60 3.51 9.56
C SER A 36 -2.33 4.17 10.09
N HIS A 37 -1.26 3.39 10.29
CA HIS A 37 0.03 3.92 10.73
C HIS A 37 0.65 4.86 9.70
N PHE A 38 0.56 4.53 8.41
CA PHE A 38 1.08 5.40 7.35
C PHE A 38 0.32 6.73 7.31
N GLU A 39 -1.00 6.71 7.37
CA GLU A 39 -1.83 7.93 7.34
C GLU A 39 -1.55 8.84 8.54
N LEU A 40 -1.43 8.27 9.74
CA LEU A 40 -1.09 9.03 10.94
C LEU A 40 0.28 9.71 10.78
N ALA A 41 1.31 8.94 10.42
CA ALA A 41 2.65 9.47 10.23
C ALA A 41 2.72 10.50 9.09
N ALA A 42 2.00 10.29 7.99
CA ALA A 42 1.94 11.24 6.88
C ALA A 42 1.36 12.57 7.35
N ARG A 43 0.22 12.55 8.04
CA ARG A 43 -0.42 13.75 8.59
C ARG A 43 0.43 14.48 9.62
N GLU A 44 1.10 13.77 10.52
CA GLU A 44 2.04 14.36 11.49
C GLU A 44 3.20 15.10 10.81
N ASN A 45 3.56 14.71 9.59
CA ASN A 45 4.59 15.35 8.78
C ASN A 45 4.01 16.38 7.78
N GLY A 46 2.74 16.76 7.91
CA GLY A 46 2.07 17.72 7.02
C GLY A 46 1.78 17.19 5.61
N LEU A 47 1.81 15.87 5.42
CA LEU A 47 1.47 15.20 4.16
C LEU A 47 0.00 14.77 4.20
N ASP A 48 -0.90 15.70 3.92
CA ASP A 48 -2.32 15.39 3.75
C ASP A 48 -2.58 14.59 2.48
N GLY A 49 -3.68 13.84 2.45
CA GLY A 49 -4.00 12.99 1.32
C GLY A 49 -5.15 12.04 1.57
N ARG A 50 -5.30 11.05 0.68
CA ARG A 50 -6.34 10.04 0.76
C ARG A 50 -5.89 8.68 0.24
N TRP A 51 -6.49 7.62 0.78
CA TRP A 51 -6.39 6.28 0.21
C TRP A 51 -7.28 6.13 -1.02
N GLN A 52 -6.76 5.51 -2.07
CA GLN A 52 -7.50 5.19 -3.28
C GLN A 52 -6.96 3.90 -3.91
N VAL A 53 -7.87 3.03 -4.36
CA VAL A 53 -7.53 1.87 -5.20
C VAL A 53 -7.39 2.37 -6.64
N SER A 54 -6.15 2.51 -7.09
CA SER A 54 -5.76 2.97 -8.42
C SER A 54 -4.42 2.31 -8.77
N ASP A 55 -4.46 1.11 -9.37
CA ASP A 55 -3.26 0.38 -9.77
C ASP A 55 -2.47 1.22 -10.79
N PRO A 56 -1.22 1.62 -10.49
CA PRO A 56 -0.39 2.40 -11.42
C PRO A 56 0.11 1.57 -12.62
N GLY A 57 -0.18 0.26 -12.68
CA GLY A 57 0.29 -0.61 -13.74
C GLY A 57 1.80 -0.86 -13.68
N LEU A 58 2.43 -0.68 -12.51
CA LEU A 58 3.86 -0.91 -12.33
C LEU A 58 4.19 -2.38 -12.58
N ARG A 59 5.05 -2.64 -13.56
CA ARG A 59 5.50 -3.98 -13.96
C ARG A 59 6.98 -3.93 -14.41
N PRO A 60 7.73 -5.04 -14.29
CA PRO A 60 7.33 -6.31 -13.66
C PRO A 60 7.27 -6.21 -12.13
N VAL A 61 6.42 -7.03 -11.50
CA VAL A 61 6.38 -7.19 -10.03
C VAL A 61 6.89 -8.59 -9.66
N PRO A 62 7.54 -8.77 -8.49
CA PRO A 62 8.02 -10.08 -8.06
C PRO A 62 6.88 -11.11 -7.92
N PRO A 63 7.13 -12.42 -8.12
CA PRO A 63 6.11 -13.45 -7.96
C PRO A 63 5.43 -13.41 -6.58
N GLY A 64 4.10 -13.63 -6.60
CA GLY A 64 3.24 -13.57 -5.42
C GLY A 64 3.03 -12.15 -4.88
N THR A 65 3.32 -11.11 -5.66
CA THR A 65 3.13 -9.70 -5.29
C THR A 65 1.94 -9.11 -6.02
N GLU A 66 1.00 -8.55 -5.27
CA GLU A 66 -0.23 -7.95 -5.79
C GLU A 66 -0.34 -6.50 -5.34
N TYR A 67 -0.84 -5.65 -6.23
CA TYR A 67 -1.25 -4.30 -5.88
C TYR A 67 -2.44 -4.34 -4.91
N ARG A 68 -2.48 -3.41 -3.95
CA ARG A 68 -3.59 -3.29 -3.00
C ARG A 68 -4.24 -1.92 -3.02
N VAL A 69 -3.46 -0.87 -2.73
CA VAL A 69 -4.00 0.48 -2.56
C VAL A 69 -2.91 1.52 -2.77
N SER A 70 -3.28 2.79 -2.90
CA SER A 70 -2.35 3.90 -2.96
C SER A 70 -2.77 5.05 -2.07
N TRP A 71 -1.79 5.70 -1.46
CA TRP A 71 -1.97 7.02 -0.85
C TRP A 71 -1.71 8.09 -1.89
N PHE A 72 -2.63 9.02 -2.07
CA PHE A 72 -2.47 10.21 -2.90
C PHE A 72 -2.33 11.43 -1.98
N GLY A 73 -1.10 11.90 -1.81
CA GLY A 73 -0.79 13.14 -1.10
C GLY A 73 -1.19 14.39 -1.90
N ALA A 74 -1.54 15.46 -1.20
CA ALA A 74 -1.94 16.76 -1.73
C ALA A 74 -0.76 17.72 -1.89
#